data_AF-A0A8T5ZHH1-F1
#
_entry.id   AF-A0A8T5ZHH1-F1
#
_cell.length_a   1.000
_cell.length_b   1.000
_cell.length_c   1.000
_cell.angle_alpha   90.00
_cell.angle_beta   90.00
_cell.angle_gamma   90.00
#
_symmetry.space_group_name_H-M   'P 1'
#
loop_
_entity.id
_entity.type
_entity.pdbx_description
1 polymer ?
#
loop_
_entity_poly.entity_id
_entity_poly.type
_entity_poly.pdbx_seq_one_letter_code
_entity_poly.pdbx_strand_id
1 'polypeptide(L)'
;MTINDSVISEQGMCEEEQVARIAWFYYHDGLTQSEISDRLGLTRLKVSRLLEKGHQSGIIRVQINSRFEGCLEYETQLRRQFSLQHVRVIPGLADADVGGRLGIGAAHMLMSLLQPQQMLAIGFGEATMNTLQRLSGFISSQQIRLVTLSGG
;
A
#
# COMPACT_ATOMS: atom_id res chain seq x y z
N MET A 1 41.37 -11.62 -26.50
CA MET A 1 40.60 -12.79 -26.04
C MET A 1 40.33 -12.57 -24.56
N THR A 2 39.05 -12.46 -24.23
CA THR A 2 38.48 -11.84 -23.05
C THR A 2 38.77 -12.59 -21.75
N ILE A 3 39.33 -11.82 -20.80
CA ILE A 3 39.06 -11.78 -19.36
C ILE A 3 38.61 -13.11 -18.73
N ASN A 4 39.59 -13.70 -18.05
CA ASN A 4 39.49 -14.76 -17.06
C ASN A 4 38.28 -14.53 -16.13
N ASP A 5 37.30 -15.43 -16.22
CA ASP A 5 36.17 -15.52 -15.30
C ASP A 5 36.71 -15.62 -13.87
N SER A 6 36.55 -14.51 -13.17
CA SER A 6 36.83 -14.37 -11.75
C SER A 6 35.98 -15.36 -10.98
N VAL A 7 36.58 -16.49 -10.62
CA VAL A 7 36.18 -17.32 -9.48
C VAL A 7 36.29 -16.44 -8.26
N ILE A 8 35.20 -15.76 -7.90
CA ILE A 8 35.09 -14.98 -6.69
C ILE A 8 35.16 -15.99 -5.53
N SER A 9 36.25 -15.86 -4.77
CA SER A 9 36.65 -16.65 -3.61
C SER A 9 35.53 -16.96 -2.61
N GLU A 10 35.74 -18.04 -1.85
CA GLU A 10 35.33 -18.15 -0.44
C GLU A 10 35.55 -16.82 0.29
N GLN A 11 34.50 -16.03 0.55
CA GLN A 11 34.63 -14.77 1.28
C GLN A 11 34.06 -14.94 2.69
N GLY A 12 34.92 -14.66 3.69
CA GLY A 12 34.56 -14.47 5.10
C GLY A 12 33.69 -13.23 5.31
N MET A 13 32.56 -13.18 4.63
CA MET A 13 31.59 -12.11 4.71
C MET A 13 30.83 -12.20 6.03
N CYS A 14 30.76 -11.08 6.74
CA CYS A 14 29.89 -10.96 7.90
C CYS A 14 28.43 -11.22 7.46
N GLU A 15 27.62 -11.80 8.34
CA GLU A 15 26.20 -12.05 8.07
C GLU A 15 25.47 -10.76 7.65
N GLU A 16 25.86 -9.61 8.23
CA GLU A 16 25.35 -8.29 7.89
C GLU A 16 25.66 -7.89 6.43
N GLU A 17 26.87 -8.21 5.95
CA GLU A 17 27.27 -7.95 4.56
C GLU A 17 26.48 -8.85 3.58
N GLN A 18 26.22 -10.11 3.96
CA GLN A 18 25.39 -11.01 3.16
C GLN A 18 23.97 -10.48 3.02
N VAL A 19 23.37 -10.00 4.11
CA VAL A 19 22.03 -9.38 4.09
C VAL A 19 22.00 -8.16 3.17
N ALA A 20 22.98 -7.27 3.29
CA ALA A 20 23.04 -6.06 2.47
C ALA A 20 23.15 -6.37 0.97
N ARG A 21 24.00 -7.33 0.57
CA ARG A 21 24.12 -7.74 -0.84
C ARG A 21 22.87 -8.42 -1.37
N ILE A 22 22.26 -9.32 -0.60
CA ILE A 22 21.01 -9.98 -0.98
C ILE A 22 19.91 -8.92 -1.18
N ALA A 23 19.80 -7.95 -0.26
CA ALA A 23 18.84 -6.87 -0.37
C ALA A 23 19.07 -6.01 -1.63
N TRP A 24 20.32 -5.68 -1.94
CA TRP A 24 20.67 -4.95 -3.16
C TRP A 24 20.25 -5.72 -4.41
N PHE A 25 20.65 -6.99 -4.52
CA PHE A 25 20.29 -7.81 -5.69
C PHE A 25 18.78 -7.99 -5.86
N TYR A 26 18.04 -8.08 -4.74
CA TYR A 26 16.60 -8.28 -4.79
C TYR A 26 15.83 -6.99 -5.11
N TYR A 27 16.16 -5.87 -4.47
CA TYR A 27 15.40 -4.62 -4.60
C TYR A 27 15.90 -3.70 -5.71
N HIS A 28 17.22 -3.63 -5.94
CA HIS A 28 17.80 -2.75 -6.95
C HIS A 28 17.92 -3.46 -8.31
N ASP A 29 18.45 -4.69 -8.31
CA ASP A 29 18.69 -5.43 -9.55
C ASP A 29 17.47 -6.28 -9.98
N GLY A 30 16.44 -6.40 -9.13
CA GLY A 30 15.20 -7.11 -9.43
C GLY A 30 15.34 -8.62 -9.61
N LEU A 31 16.45 -9.20 -9.13
CA LEU A 31 16.75 -10.62 -9.28
C LEU A 31 15.84 -11.47 -8.41
N THR A 32 15.46 -12.64 -8.91
CA THR A 32 14.71 -13.63 -8.15
C THR A 32 15.59 -14.24 -7.06
N GLN A 33 14.97 -14.74 -5.98
CA GLN A 33 15.71 -15.42 -4.90
C GLN A 33 16.53 -16.62 -5.41
N SER A 34 16.10 -17.26 -6.51
CA SER A 34 16.81 -18.37 -7.15
C SER A 34 18.10 -17.89 -7.83
N GLU A 35 18.05 -16.80 -8.58
CA GLU A 35 19.24 -16.22 -9.22
C GLU A 35 20.23 -15.68 -8.17
N ILE A 36 19.72 -15.16 -7.06
CA ILE A 36 20.54 -14.71 -5.92
C ILE A 36 21.20 -15.91 -5.22
N SER A 37 20.50 -17.04 -5.08
CA SER A 37 21.10 -18.27 -4.53
C SER A 37 22.28 -18.75 -5.37
N ASP A 38 22.11 -18.78 -6.69
CA ASP A 38 23.15 -19.25 -7.61
C ASP A 38 24.36 -18.31 -7.62
N ARG A 39 24.12 -17.00 -7.50
CA ARG A 39 25.17 -15.97 -7.50
C ARG A 39 26.00 -15.93 -6.22
N LEU A 40 25.38 -16.18 -5.08
CA LEU A 40 26.04 -16.12 -3.77
C LEU A 40 26.45 -17.51 -3.24
N GLY A 41 26.14 -18.59 -3.97
CA GLY A 41 26.38 -19.96 -3.49
C GLY A 41 25.59 -20.32 -2.23
N LEU A 42 24.45 -19.67 -2.00
CA LEU A 42 23.60 -19.87 -0.83
C LEU A 42 22.35 -20.65 -1.21
N THR A 43 21.80 -21.47 -0.31
CA THR A 43 20.50 -22.11 -0.57
C THR A 43 19.39 -21.05 -0.62
N ARG A 44 18.39 -21.22 -1.51
CA ARG A 44 17.20 -20.36 -1.59
C ARG A 44 16.53 -20.10 -0.22
N LEU A 45 16.46 -21.13 0.63
CA LEU A 45 15.91 -21.00 2.00
C LEU A 45 16.74 -20.05 2.87
N LYS A 46 18.07 -20.06 2.72
CA LYS A 46 18.99 -19.17 3.45
C LYS A 46 18.87 -17.74 2.94
N VAL A 47 18.72 -17.54 1.63
CA VAL A 47 18.44 -16.22 1.03
C VAL A 47 17.15 -15.63 1.59
N SER A 48 16.05 -16.40 1.61
CA SER A 48 14.77 -15.94 2.17
C SER A 48 14.89 -15.57 3.66
N ARG A 49 15.57 -16.41 4.47
CA ARG A 49 15.79 -16.13 5.90
C ARG A 49 16.64 -14.88 6.12
N LEU A 50 17.69 -14.67 5.33
CA LEU A 50 18.54 -13.47 5.46
C LEU A 50 17.78 -12.20 5.05
N LEU A 51 16.90 -12.30 4.05
CA LEU A 51 16.05 -11.19 3.60
C LEU A 51 15.03 -10.82 4.69
N GLU A 52 14.37 -11.80 5.31
CA GLU A 52 13.52 -11.61 6.49
C GLU A 52 14.29 -11.02 7.67
N LYS A 53 15.47 -11.58 7.97
CA LYS A 53 16.34 -11.08 9.04
C LYS A 53 16.74 -9.63 8.80
N GLY A 54 17.00 -9.24 7.56
CA GLY A 54 17.31 -7.87 7.16
C GLY A 54 16.15 -6.89 7.36
N HIS A 55 14.91 -7.32 7.13
CA HIS A 55 13.72 -6.53 7.50
C HIS A 55 13.58 -6.42 9.02
N GLN A 56 13.84 -7.50 9.75
CA GLN A 56 13.63 -7.56 11.20
C GLN A 56 14.73 -6.85 11.99
N SER A 57 15.97 -6.83 11.49
CA SER A 57 17.09 -6.07 12.05
C SER A 57 17.10 -4.60 11.63
N GLY A 58 16.27 -4.22 10.64
CA GLY A 58 16.19 -2.86 10.13
C GLY A 58 17.28 -2.47 9.12
N ILE A 59 18.13 -3.42 8.70
CA ILE A 59 19.10 -3.22 7.61
C ILE A 59 18.37 -2.89 6.30
N ILE A 60 17.20 -3.49 6.09
CA ILE A 60 16.32 -3.24 4.95
C ILE A 60 15.18 -2.34 5.42
N ARG A 61 15.17 -1.09 4.94
CA ARG A 61 14.08 -0.15 5.18
C ARG A 61 13.39 0.19 3.87
N VAL A 62 12.14 -0.24 3.73
CA VAL A 62 11.31 0.15 2.59
C VAL A 62 10.62 1.45 2.96
N GLN A 63 11.11 2.55 2.40
CA GLN A 63 10.49 3.87 2.53
C GLN A 63 9.73 4.18 1.25
N ILE A 64 8.46 4.54 1.35
CA ILE A 64 7.61 4.83 0.20
C ILE A 64 7.55 6.35 0.09
N ASN A 65 8.51 6.96 -0.60
CA ASN A 65 8.53 8.42 -0.76
C ASN A 65 7.36 8.90 -1.64
N SER A 66 6.23 9.18 -1.00
CA SER A 66 5.03 9.66 -1.65
C SER A 66 4.23 10.55 -0.71
N ARG A 67 3.54 11.55 -1.26
CA ARG A 67 2.53 12.35 -0.53
C ARG A 67 1.41 11.50 0.10
N PHE A 68 1.33 10.22 -0.27
CA PHE A 68 0.40 9.24 0.27
C PHE A 68 1.00 8.36 1.39
N GLU A 69 2.31 8.44 1.68
CA GLU A 69 2.96 7.64 2.72
C GLU A 69 2.35 7.90 4.09
N GLY A 70 2.25 9.17 4.48
CA GLY A 70 1.59 9.55 5.73
C GLY A 70 0.12 9.12 5.76
N CYS A 71 -0.57 9.13 4.61
CA CYS A 71 -1.97 8.68 4.56
C CYS A 71 -2.08 7.17 4.84
N LEU A 72 -1.20 6.34 4.25
CA LEU A 72 -1.18 4.89 4.47
C LEU A 72 -0.82 4.52 5.90
N GLU A 73 0.11 5.27 6.50
CA GLU A 73 0.50 5.06 7.89
C GLU A 73 -0.68 5.37 8.83
N TYR A 74 -1.31 6.53 8.68
CA TYR A 74 -2.50 6.90 9.45
C TYR A 74 -3.68 5.94 9.20
N GLU A 75 -3.92 5.50 7.97
CA GLU A 75 -4.94 4.49 7.66
C GLU A 75 -4.71 3.20 8.46
N THR A 76 -3.45 2.74 8.51
CA THR A 76 -3.09 1.51 9.23
C THR A 76 -3.23 1.68 10.75
N GLN A 77 -2.78 2.81 11.28
CA GLN A 77 -2.89 3.12 12.71
C GLN A 77 -4.36 3.23 13.15
N LEU A 78 -5.17 4.01 12.43
CA LEU A 78 -6.61 4.17 12.69
C LEU A 78 -7.34 2.83 12.62
N ARG A 79 -7.02 2.01 11.61
CA ARG A 79 -7.61 0.67 11.46
C ARG A 79 -7.31 -0.21 12.66
N ARG A 80 -6.06 -0.23 13.16
CA ARG A 80 -5.67 -1.05 14.31
C ARG A 80 -6.24 -0.53 15.62
N GLN A 81 -6.23 0.79 15.83
CA GLN A 81 -6.66 1.40 17.08
C GLN A 81 -8.18 1.32 17.26
N PHE A 82 -8.95 1.53 16.18
CA PHE A 82 -10.41 1.59 16.24
C PHE A 82 -11.11 0.36 15.64
N SER A 83 -10.36 -0.65 15.20
CA SER A 83 -10.89 -1.88 14.56
C SER A 83 -11.85 -1.59 13.39
N LEU A 84 -11.52 -0.59 12.58
CA LEU A 84 -12.36 -0.16 11.46
C LEU A 84 -12.27 -1.16 10.30
N GLN A 85 -13.39 -1.46 9.65
CA GLN A 85 -13.40 -2.34 8.47
C GLN A 85 -12.74 -1.67 7.26
N HIS A 86 -13.04 -0.38 7.06
CA HIS A 86 -12.55 0.42 5.96
C HIS A 86 -12.12 1.80 6.47
N VAL A 87 -10.94 2.25 6.04
CA VAL A 87 -10.40 3.58 6.37
C VAL A 87 -9.81 4.16 5.10
N ARG A 88 -10.04 5.45 4.88
CA ARG A 88 -9.34 6.20 3.84
C ARG A 88 -8.90 7.54 4.39
N VAL A 89 -7.61 7.84 4.26
CA VAL A 89 -7.02 9.13 4.61
C VAL A 89 -6.67 9.83 3.30
N ILE A 90 -7.16 11.06 3.16
CA ILE A 90 -6.85 11.92 2.03
C ILE A 90 -5.75 12.92 2.43
N PRO A 91 -4.80 13.24 1.53
CA PRO A 91 -3.78 14.24 1.86
C PRO A 91 -4.41 15.61 2.09
N GLY A 92 -4.23 16.20 3.27
CA GLY A 92 -4.61 17.58 3.54
C GLY A 92 -3.68 18.53 2.78
N LEU A 93 -4.22 19.30 1.84
CA LEU A 93 -3.50 20.39 1.16
C LEU A 93 -4.05 21.70 1.73
N ALA A 94 -3.18 22.60 2.20
CA ALA A 94 -3.57 23.81 2.93
C ALA A 94 -4.49 24.76 2.14
N ASP A 95 -4.36 24.79 0.81
CA ASP A 95 -5.11 25.70 -0.09
C ASP A 95 -6.12 24.99 -1.00
N ALA A 96 -6.38 23.70 -0.78
CA ALA A 96 -7.32 22.94 -1.62
C ALA A 96 -8.67 22.76 -0.93
N ASP A 97 -9.74 22.68 -1.72
CA ASP A 97 -11.09 22.31 -1.26
C ASP A 97 -11.07 20.91 -0.61
N VAL A 98 -10.86 20.89 0.70
CA VAL A 98 -10.86 19.70 1.54
C VAL A 98 -12.21 19.01 1.49
N GLY A 99 -13.31 19.76 1.44
CA GLY A 99 -14.68 19.24 1.41
C GLY A 99 -14.95 18.46 0.13
N GLY A 100 -14.62 19.04 -1.03
CA GLY A 100 -14.76 18.37 -2.33
C GLY A 100 -13.87 17.13 -2.45
N ARG A 101 -12.64 17.18 -1.94
CA ARG A 101 -11.71 16.04 -1.96
C ARG A 101 -12.15 14.92 -1.03
N LEU A 102 -12.74 15.26 0.12
CA LEU A 102 -13.38 14.29 1.02
C LEU A 102 -14.54 13.59 0.31
N GLY A 103 -15.37 14.35 -0.41
CA GLY A 103 -16.46 13.82 -1.23
C GLY A 103 -15.98 12.78 -2.25
N ILE A 104 -14.88 13.06 -2.94
CA ILE A 104 -14.26 12.14 -3.93
C ILE A 104 -13.73 10.87 -3.25
N GLY A 105 -13.01 11.01 -2.12
CA GLY A 105 -12.46 9.87 -1.38
C GLY A 105 -13.56 8.93 -0.86
N ALA A 106 -14.62 9.49 -0.28
CA ALA A 106 -15.77 8.75 0.20
C ALA A 106 -16.55 8.08 -0.94
N ALA A 107 -16.73 8.75 -2.08
CA ALA A 107 -17.43 8.19 -3.22
C ALA A 107 -16.70 6.95 -3.76
N HIS A 108 -15.38 7.00 -3.92
CA HIS A 108 -14.60 5.85 -4.36
C HIS A 108 -14.66 4.68 -3.36
N MET A 109 -14.64 4.96 -2.06
CA MET A 109 -14.84 3.91 -1.05
C MET A 109 -16.21 3.26 -1.22
N LEU A 110 -17.28 4.04 -1.36
CA LEU A 110 -18.63 3.51 -1.58
C LEU A 110 -18.73 2.68 -2.86
N MET A 111 -18.08 3.10 -3.95
CA MET A 111 -18.04 2.32 -5.20
C MET A 111 -17.41 0.94 -5.03
N SER A 112 -16.45 0.78 -4.12
CA SER A 112 -15.84 -0.54 -3.82
C SER A 112 -16.68 -1.40 -2.88
N LEU A 113 -17.60 -0.79 -2.12
CA LEU A 113 -18.41 -1.48 -1.11
C LEU A 113 -19.79 -1.85 -1.63
N LEU A 114 -20.42 -0.96 -2.40
CA LEU A 114 -21.78 -1.12 -2.89
C LEU A 114 -21.83 -2.12 -4.05
N GLN A 115 -22.77 -3.05 -3.94
CA GLN A 115 -23.12 -4.00 -4.99
C GLN A 115 -24.36 -3.49 -5.77
N PRO A 116 -24.58 -3.99 -7.00
CA PRO A 116 -25.74 -3.60 -7.79
C PRO A 116 -27.05 -3.82 -7.03
N GLN A 117 -28.01 -2.90 -7.18
CA GLN A 117 -29.36 -2.93 -6.58
C GLN A 117 -29.41 -2.88 -5.04
N GLN A 118 -28.29 -2.62 -4.37
CA GLN A 118 -28.26 -2.41 -2.92
C GLN A 118 -28.94 -1.11 -2.50
N MET A 119 -29.26 -1.03 -1.21
CA MET A 119 -29.83 0.14 -0.57
C MET A 119 -28.74 0.88 0.21
N LEU A 120 -28.57 2.17 -0.10
CA LEU A 120 -27.67 3.08 0.58
C LEU A 120 -28.49 4.04 1.45
N ALA A 121 -28.23 4.00 2.75
CA ALA A 121 -28.80 4.94 3.70
C ALA A 121 -27.94 6.20 3.79
N ILE A 122 -28.56 7.39 3.72
CA ILE A 122 -27.88 8.67 3.59
C ILE A 122 -28.30 9.61 4.73
N GLY A 123 -27.30 10.20 5.39
CA GLY A 123 -27.48 11.29 6.34
C GLY A 123 -27.39 12.67 5.68
N PHE A 124 -27.70 13.71 6.45
CA PHE A 124 -27.57 15.10 5.98
C PHE A 124 -26.19 15.67 6.30
N GLY A 125 -25.79 16.68 5.51
CA GLY A 125 -24.55 17.41 5.71
C GLY A 125 -23.81 17.67 4.40
N GLU A 126 -22.97 18.70 4.41
CA GLU A 126 -22.19 19.12 3.23
C GLU A 126 -21.27 18.00 2.74
N ALA A 127 -20.56 17.31 3.65
CA ALA A 127 -19.68 16.19 3.30
C ALA A 127 -20.45 15.07 2.58
N THR A 128 -21.58 14.63 3.13
CA THR A 128 -22.40 13.55 2.56
C THR A 128 -23.01 13.96 1.23
N MET A 129 -23.48 15.20 1.10
CA MET A 129 -24.06 15.71 -0.15
C MET A 129 -23.00 15.82 -1.25
N ASN A 130 -21.79 16.30 -0.91
CA ASN A 130 -20.66 16.34 -1.83
C ASN A 130 -20.25 14.93 -2.30
N THR A 131 -20.26 13.93 -1.40
CA THR A 131 -20.07 12.53 -1.78
C THR A 131 -21.16 12.05 -2.74
N LEU A 132 -22.43 12.35 -2.45
CA LEU A 132 -23.56 11.91 -3.25
C LEU A 132 -23.52 12.48 -4.67
N GLN A 133 -23.17 13.75 -4.81
CA GLN A 133 -22.97 14.40 -6.12
C GLN A 133 -21.92 13.64 -6.97
N ARG A 134 -20.81 13.23 -6.35
CA ARG A 134 -19.74 12.45 -7.01
C ARG A 134 -20.13 11.00 -7.29
N LEU A 135 -21.04 10.43 -6.50
CA LEU A 135 -21.53 9.05 -6.64
C LEU A 135 -22.69 8.91 -7.64
N SER A 136 -23.28 10.01 -8.10
CA SER A 136 -24.48 10.04 -8.98
C SER A 136 -24.40 9.11 -10.20
N GLY A 137 -23.28 9.08 -10.92
CA GLY A 137 -23.10 8.18 -12.07
C GLY A 137 -23.08 6.70 -11.70
N PHE A 138 -22.51 6.35 -10.54
CA PHE A 138 -22.50 4.99 -10.02
C PHE A 138 -23.88 4.54 -9.55
N ILE A 139 -24.66 5.44 -8.92
CA ILE A 139 -26.04 5.15 -8.49
C ILE A 139 -26.92 4.78 -9.69
N SER A 140 -26.84 5.55 -10.77
CA SER A 140 -27.63 5.29 -11.98
C SER A 140 -27.23 3.99 -12.68
N SER A 141 -25.92 3.73 -12.81
CA SER A 141 -25.40 2.53 -13.49
C SER A 141 -25.64 1.25 -12.71
N GLN A 142 -25.49 1.28 -11.38
CA GLN A 142 -25.65 0.12 -10.51
C GLN A 142 -27.05 0.00 -9.88
N GLN A 143 -27.98 0.87 -10.27
CA GLN A 143 -29.36 0.91 -9.78
C GLN A 143 -29.44 0.94 -8.23
N ILE A 144 -28.59 1.75 -7.60
CA ILE A 144 -28.55 1.86 -6.14
C ILE A 144 -29.81 2.57 -5.63
N ARG A 145 -30.46 1.98 -4.62
CA ARG A 145 -31.62 2.57 -3.96
C ARG A 145 -31.17 3.46 -2.81
N LEU A 146 -31.79 4.61 -2.65
CA LEU A 146 -31.42 5.61 -1.64
C LEU A 146 -32.51 5.68 -0.57
N VAL A 147 -32.13 5.76 0.70
CA VAL A 147 -33.04 6.02 1.82
C VAL A 147 -32.44 7.07 2.74
N THR A 148 -33.25 8.03 3.20
CA THR A 148 -32.79 9.06 4.14
C THR A 148 -32.88 8.56 5.57
N LEU A 149 -31.82 8.74 6.36
CA LEU A 149 -31.76 8.27 7.76
C LEU A 149 -32.56 9.12 8.73
N SER A 150 -32.81 10.38 8.39
CA SER A 150 -33.60 11.30 9.19
C SER A 150 -34.65 12.00 8.32
N GLY A 151 -35.74 12.41 8.97
CA GLY A 151 -36.69 13.35 8.37
C GLY A 151 -36.06 14.74 8.30
N GLY A 152 -36.42 15.49 7.26
CA GLY A 152 -36.10 16.91 7.10
C GLY A 152 -37.32 17.76 7.37
#